data_AF-A0A388MFW7-F1
#
_entry.id   AF-A0A388MFW7-F1
#
_cell.length_a   1.000
_cell.length_b   1.000
_cell.length_c   1.000
_cell.angle_alpha   90.00
_cell.angle_beta   90.00
_cell.angle_gamma   90.00
#
_symmetry.space_group_name_H-M   'P 1'
#
loop_
_entity.id
_entity.type
_entity.pdbx_description
1 polymer ?
#
loop_
_entity_poly.entity_id
_entity_poly.type
_entity_poly.pdbx_seq_one_letter_code
_entity_poly.pdbx_strand_id
1 'polypeptide(L)'
;MREGLYYNPYFPGGAIAMPKQLTDGQVEYEDGTPATESQMAKDVVTFLAWAAEPEMEERKLMGMKLILALSFALLTAGYYRRWKWAPLKSRRIVLDVVN
;
A
#
# COMPACT_ATOMS: atom_id res chain seq x y z
N MET A 1 -2.97 12.73 35.30
CA MET A 1 -1.90 13.00 34.31
C MET A 1 -0.95 14.04 34.88
N ARG A 2 0.32 14.07 34.46
CA ARG A 2 1.23 15.17 34.84
C ARG A 2 0.73 16.46 34.18
N GLU A 3 1.05 17.59 34.79
CA GLU A 3 0.74 18.91 34.23
C GLU A 3 1.35 19.05 32.83
N GLY A 4 0.61 19.66 31.90
CA GLY A 4 1.01 19.77 30.49
C GLY A 4 0.78 18.53 29.62
N LEU A 5 0.20 17.45 30.15
CA LEU A 5 -0.17 16.25 29.38
C LEU A 5 -1.70 16.11 29.21
N TYR A 6 -2.11 15.69 28.02
CA TYR A 6 -3.49 15.46 27.61
C TYR A 6 -3.73 13.97 27.31
N TYR A 7 -4.96 13.51 27.53
CA TYR A 7 -5.32 12.10 27.33
C TYR A 7 -5.67 11.84 25.87
N ASN A 8 -5.06 10.82 25.26
CA ASN A 8 -5.44 10.32 23.94
C ASN A 8 -5.25 8.79 23.90
N PRO A 9 -6.32 8.00 23.68
CA PRO A 9 -6.23 6.53 23.67
C PRO A 9 -5.36 5.95 22.54
N TYR A 10 -5.12 6.71 21.47
CA TYR A 10 -4.29 6.28 20.33
C TYR A 10 -2.80 6.55 20.54
N PHE A 11 -2.43 7.45 21.45
CA PHE A 11 -1.03 7.75 21.73
C PHE A 11 -0.43 6.67 22.63
N PRO A 12 0.76 6.10 22.33
CA PRO A 12 1.40 5.12 23.20
C PRO A 12 1.56 5.64 24.64
N GLY A 13 0.99 4.92 25.61
CA GLY A 13 0.98 5.33 27.02
C GLY A 13 -0.14 6.31 27.40
N GLY A 14 -1.01 6.70 26.47
CA GLY A 14 -2.25 7.44 26.72
C GLY A 14 -2.10 8.94 27.05
N ALA A 15 -0.88 9.44 27.24
CA ALA A 15 -0.62 10.82 27.63
C ALA A 15 0.29 11.53 26.60
N ILE A 16 -0.24 12.55 25.92
CA ILE A 16 0.45 13.32 24.88
C ILE A 16 0.66 14.77 25.33
N ALA A 17 1.79 15.38 24.98
CA ALA A 17 2.11 16.77 25.34
C ALA A 17 1.42 17.82 24.44
N MET A 18 0.78 17.38 23.36
CA MET A 18 0.06 18.24 22.43
C MET A 18 -1.41 18.35 22.85
N PRO A 19 -1.94 19.57 23.06
CA PRO A 19 -3.37 19.76 23.27
C PRO A 19 -4.16 19.38 22.01
N LYS A 20 -5.48 19.19 22.14
CA LYS A 20 -6.37 19.03 20.97
C LYS A 20 -6.29 20.29 20.10
N GLN A 21 -5.69 20.17 18.91
CA GLN A 21 -5.45 21.30 18.02
C GLN A 21 -6.61 21.58 17.07
N LEU A 22 -7.42 20.57 16.75
CA LEU A 22 -8.51 20.67 15.79
C LEU A 22 -9.84 20.81 16.53
N THR A 23 -10.58 21.86 16.23
CA THR A 23 -11.94 22.12 16.76
C THR A 23 -12.85 22.59 15.63
N ASP A 24 -14.13 22.21 15.65
CA ASP A 24 -15.08 22.62 14.60
C ASP A 24 -15.06 24.14 14.35
N GLY A 25 -15.05 24.53 13.06
CA GLY A 25 -15.12 25.91 12.62
C GLY A 25 -13.84 26.73 12.81
N GLN A 26 -12.70 26.09 13.09
CA GLN A 26 -11.43 26.78 13.35
C GLN A 26 -10.81 27.45 12.10
N VAL A 27 -11.17 26.99 10.90
CA VAL A 27 -10.66 27.50 9.61
C VAL A 27 -11.83 27.71 8.66
N GLU A 28 -11.75 28.71 7.80
CA GLU A 28 -12.67 28.90 6.68
C GLU A 28 -12.01 28.36 5.40
N TYR A 29 -12.64 27.37 4.77
CA TYR A 29 -12.15 26.82 3.52
C TYR A 29 -12.58 27.68 2.33
N GLU A 30 -11.68 27.89 1.37
CA GLU A 30 -11.92 28.70 0.17
C GLU A 30 -12.96 28.07 -0.79
N ASP A 31 -13.15 26.76 -0.72
CA ASP A 31 -14.08 26.00 -1.54
C ASP A 31 -15.51 25.90 -0.92
N GLY A 32 -15.71 26.48 0.26
CA GLY A 32 -16.97 26.43 0.99
C GLY A 32 -17.25 25.10 1.70
N THR A 33 -16.26 24.19 1.79
CA THR A 33 -16.39 22.96 2.55
C THR A 33 -16.62 23.27 4.05
N PRO A 34 -17.53 22.56 4.75
CA PRO A 34 -17.70 22.75 6.18
C PRO A 34 -16.46 22.28 6.98
N ALA A 35 -15.86 23.19 7.74
CA ALA A 35 -14.66 22.92 8.54
C ALA A 35 -14.96 22.18 9.86
N THR A 36 -15.46 20.95 9.75
CA THR A 36 -15.57 20.04 10.90
C THR A 36 -14.19 19.48 11.28
N GLU A 37 -14.01 19.09 12.55
CA GLU A 37 -12.78 18.49 13.08
C GLU A 37 -12.35 17.28 12.24
N SER A 38 -13.30 16.41 11.87
CA SER A 38 -13.02 15.24 11.04
C SER A 38 -12.57 15.60 9.63
N GLN A 39 -13.11 16.67 9.05
CA GLN A 39 -12.77 17.12 7.71
C GLN A 39 -11.34 17.68 7.71
N MET A 40 -11.03 18.59 8.64
CA MET A 40 -9.69 19.14 8.81
C MET A 40 -8.65 18.04 9.11
N ALA A 41 -8.99 17.07 9.95
CA ALA A 41 -8.09 15.94 10.23
C ALA A 41 -7.79 15.14 8.95
N LYS A 42 -8.80 14.86 8.12
CA LYS A 42 -8.62 14.15 6.85
C LYS A 42 -7.75 14.93 5.87
N ASP A 43 -7.97 16.22 5.74
CA ASP A 43 -7.26 17.05 4.77
C ASP A 43 -5.79 17.24 5.16
N VAL A 44 -5.51 17.51 6.44
CA VAL A 44 -4.14 17.60 6.96
C VAL A 44 -3.41 16.28 6.80
N VAL A 45 -4.03 15.15 7.13
CA VAL A 45 -3.40 13.82 6.95
C VAL A 45 -3.15 13.52 5.48
N THR A 46 -4.06 13.89 4.58
CA THR A 46 -3.88 13.72 3.13
C THR A 46 -2.71 14.56 2.62
N PHE A 47 -2.60 15.81 3.07
CA PHE A 47 -1.47 16.68 2.74
C PHE A 47 -0.14 16.14 3.28
N LEU A 48 -0.11 15.67 4.53
CA LEU A 48 1.10 15.06 5.13
C LEU A 48 1.50 13.78 4.40
N ALA A 49 0.54 12.95 3.98
CA ALA A 49 0.80 11.75 3.21
C ALA A 49 1.41 12.08 1.83
N TRP A 50 0.88 13.10 1.15
CA TRP A 50 1.47 13.60 -0.09
C TRP A 50 2.87 14.19 0.13
N ALA A 51 3.07 14.97 1.18
CA ALA A 51 4.37 15.58 1.49
C ALA A 51 5.43 14.51 1.83
N ALA A 52 5.02 13.40 2.44
CA ALA A 52 5.88 12.26 2.70
C ALA A 52 6.16 11.41 1.45
N GLU A 53 5.18 11.28 0.55
CA GLU A 53 5.27 10.45 -0.67
C GLU A 53 4.72 11.16 -1.92
N PRO A 54 5.45 12.15 -2.48
CA PRO A 54 4.97 12.94 -3.62
C PRO A 54 4.88 12.12 -4.91
N GLU A 55 5.64 11.02 -5.02
CA GLU A 55 5.69 10.14 -6.20
C GLU A 55 4.59 9.07 -6.22
N MET A 56 3.67 9.06 -5.25
CA MET A 56 2.67 8.00 -5.05
C MET A 56 1.86 7.70 -6.33
N GLU A 57 1.41 8.73 -7.04
CA GLU A 57 0.64 8.64 -8.29
C GLU A 57 1.44 7.92 -9.39
N GLU A 58 2.64 8.41 -9.68
CA GLU A 58 3.53 7.85 -10.71
C GLU A 58 3.96 6.43 -10.36
N ARG A 59 4.32 6.19 -9.10
CA ARG A 59 4.71 4.88 -8.58
C ARG A 59 3.59 3.85 -8.74
N LYS A 60 2.34 4.22 -8.43
CA LYS A 60 1.17 3.34 -8.61
C LYS A 60 0.89 3.06 -10.09
N LEU A 61 0.99 4.09 -10.94
CA LEU A 61 0.76 3.96 -12.37
C LEU A 61 1.82 3.05 -13.03
N MET A 62 3.09 3.23 -12.69
CA MET A 62 4.17 2.36 -13.15
C MET A 62 4.01 0.94 -12.59
N GLY A 63 3.67 0.81 -11.31
CA GLY A 63 3.43 -0.49 -10.67
C GLY A 63 2.35 -1.30 -11.39
N MET A 64 1.23 -0.67 -11.76
CA MET A 64 0.17 -1.34 -12.52
C MET A 64 0.66 -1.84 -13.89
N LYS A 65 1.39 -0.99 -14.64
CA LYS A 65 1.97 -1.38 -15.94
C LYS A 65 2.92 -2.57 -15.80
N LEU A 66 3.78 -2.55 -14.79
CA LEU A 66 4.76 -3.61 -14.55
C LEU A 66 4.09 -4.92 -14.14
N ILE A 67 3.11 -4.89 -13.23
CA ILE A 67 2.39 -6.10 -12.79
C ILE A 67 1.70 -6.77 -13.97
N LEU A 68 1.03 -5.99 -14.83
CA LEU A 68 0.38 -6.52 -16.03
C LEU A 68 1.38 -7.13 -17.02
N ALA A 69 2.47 -6.42 -17.31
CA ALA A 69 3.51 -6.90 -18.23
C ALA A 69 4.20 -8.17 -17.71
N LEU A 70 4.57 -8.19 -16.43
CA LEU A 70 5.22 -9.35 -15.80
C LEU A 70 4.28 -10.55 -15.68
N SER A 71 2.98 -10.33 -15.46
CA SER A 71 2.00 -11.42 -15.45
C SER A 71 1.93 -12.11 -16.81
N PHE A 72 1.90 -11.33 -17.90
CA PHE A 72 1.92 -11.88 -19.26
C PHE A 72 3.25 -12.61 -19.57
N ALA A 73 4.38 -12.01 -19.18
CA ALA A 73 5.69 -12.62 -19.32
C ALA A 73 5.80 -13.94 -18.54
N LEU A 74 5.22 -14.00 -17.33
CA LEU A 74 5.21 -15.20 -16.50
C LEU A 74 4.39 -16.33 -17.13
N LEU A 75 3.19 -16.02 -17.65
CA LEU A 75 2.35 -17.01 -18.33
C LEU A 75 3.05 -17.59 -19.57
N THR A 76 3.64 -16.73 -20.40
CA THR A 76 4.35 -17.14 -21.60
C THR A 76 5.62 -17.96 -21.27
N ALA A 77 6.41 -17.53 -20.28
CA ALA A 77 7.56 -18.30 -19.79
C ALA A 77 7.15 -19.65 -19.20
N GLY A 78 6.05 -19.69 -18.44
CA GLY A 78 5.47 -20.92 -17.89
C GLY A 78 5.07 -21.90 -18.97
N TYR A 79 4.37 -21.41 -20.01
CA TYR A 79 4.01 -22.20 -21.18
C TYR A 79 5.26 -22.73 -21.91
N TYR A 80 6.22 -21.84 -22.20
CA TYR A 80 7.46 -22.20 -22.90
C TYR A 80 8.25 -23.29 -22.15
N ARG A 81 8.35 -23.18 -20.83
CA ARG A 81 8.98 -24.20 -19.98
C ARG A 81 8.26 -25.55 -20.11
N ARG A 82 6.93 -25.56 -20.05
CA ARG A 82 6.14 -26.80 -20.19
C ARG A 82 6.34 -27.43 -21.56
N TRP A 83 6.35 -26.62 -22.62
CA TRP A 83 6.57 -27.07 -24.00
C TRP A 83 7.96 -27.70 -24.17
N LYS A 84 9.03 -27.00 -23.76
CA LYS A 84 10.41 -27.50 -23.88
C LYS A 84 10.66 -28.78 -23.08
N TRP A 85 10.04 -28.92 -21.92
CA TRP A 85 10.22 -30.09 -21.06
C TRP A 85 9.26 -31.24 -21.39
N ALA A 86 8.30 -31.05 -22.30
CA ALA A 86 7.33 -32.07 -22.64
C ALA A 86 7.98 -33.39 -23.10
N PRO A 87 8.99 -33.41 -24.00
CA PRO A 87 9.59 -34.66 -24.49
C PRO A 87 10.29 -35.45 -23.38
N LEU A 88 11.00 -34.76 -22.48
CA LEU A 88 11.68 -35.40 -21.34
C LEU A 88 10.71 -35.93 -20.31
N LYS A 89 9.54 -35.29 -20.14
CA LYS A 89 8.52 -35.70 -19.17
C LYS A 89 7.58 -36.78 -19.70
N SER A 90 7.39 -36.89 -21.01
CA SER A 90 6.55 -37.91 -21.64
C SER A 90 7.31 -39.16 -22.09
N ARG A 91 8.65 -39.18 -21.98
CA ARG A 91 9.46 -40.35 -22.39
C ARG A 91 9.11 -41.58 -21.55
N ARG A 92 8.95 -42.72 -22.22
CA ARG A 92 8.90 -44.04 -21.58
C ARG A 92 10.30 -44.62 -21.60
N ILE A 93 10.80 -45.04 -20.43
CA ILE A 93 12.12 -45.65 -20.29
C ILE A 93 11.91 -47.11 -19.95
N VAL A 94 12.50 -48.00 -20.74
CA VAL A 94 12.62 -49.42 -20.38
C VAL A 94 13.95 -49.56 -19.65
N LEU A 95 13.90 -50.05 -18.42
CA LEU A 95 15.08 -50.30 -17.60
C LEU A 95 15.39 -51.79 -17.67
N ASP A 96 16.49 -52.16 -18.32
CA ASP A 96 17.05 -53.51 -18.26
C ASP A 96 17.79 -53.69 -16.93
N VAL A 97 17.01 -53.87 -15.87
CA VAL A 97 17.52 -54.26 -14.55
C VAL A 97 16.96 -55.62 -14.23
N VAL A 98 17.87 -56.59 -14.08
CA VAL A 98 17.57 -57.90 -13.51
C VAL A 98 17.68 -57.76 -11.99
N ASN A 99 16.65 -58.22 -11.28
CA ASN A 99 16.52 -58.11 -9.82
C ASN A 99 17.59 -58.89 -9.07
#